data_AF-A0A8X7C2E0-F1
#
_entry.id   AF-A0A8X7C2E0-F1
#
_cell.length_a   1.000
_cell.length_b   1.000
_cell.length_c   1.000
_cell.angle_alpha   90.00
_cell.angle_beta   90.00
_cell.angle_gamma   90.00
#
_symmetry.space_group_name_H-M   'P 1'
#
loop_
_entity.id
_entity.type
_entity.pdbx_description
1 polymer ?
#
loop_
_entity_poly.entity_id
_entity_poly.type
_entity_poly.pdbx_seq_one_letter_code
_entity_poly.pdbx_strand_id
1 'polypeptide(L)'
;MTLVYELLKLVNDTCLCKVVPIDSDGSCLFSSISYLLCGNVQSSFVVRQAVVDYIISNWGRFKVFTHDHQGNNYPSHKVYKTAMLNTMTYSSASELQAVSELYSCHFQNFYNGHLFTEFRENFETVKNMSDGHFDAYMFVSSHNEECEIFESNIKVVRNS
;
A
#
# COMPACT_ATOMS: atom_id res chain seq x y z
N MET A 1 -7.84 -21.69 -6.68
CA MET A 1 -7.80 -20.40 -5.98
C MET A 1 -9.24 -19.98 -5.75
N THR A 2 -9.72 -20.07 -4.51
CA THR A 2 -11.11 -19.71 -4.17
C THR A 2 -11.21 -18.19 -4.09
N LEU A 3 -12.21 -17.60 -4.76
CA LEU A 3 -12.48 -16.18 -4.64
C LEU A 3 -13.04 -15.91 -3.24
N VAL A 4 -12.35 -15.10 -2.46
CA VAL A 4 -12.80 -14.65 -1.14
C VAL A 4 -13.40 -13.27 -1.29
N TYR A 5 -14.60 -13.09 -0.74
CA TYR A 5 -15.29 -11.80 -0.71
C TYR A 5 -15.58 -11.43 0.73
N GLU A 6 -15.41 -10.15 1.05
CA GLU A 6 -15.69 -9.58 2.36
C GLU A 6 -16.56 -8.33 2.24
N LEU A 7 -17.46 -8.15 3.21
CA LEU A 7 -18.21 -6.90 3.36
C LEU A 7 -17.44 -5.99 4.31
N LEU A 8 -16.97 -4.84 3.81
CA LEU A 8 -16.33 -3.82 4.63
C LEU A 8 -17.36 -2.77 5.06
N LYS A 9 -17.41 -2.51 6.37
CA LYS A 9 -18.23 -1.43 6.93
C LYS A 9 -17.44 -0.13 6.94
N LEU A 10 -17.80 0.76 6.04
CA LEU A 10 -17.34 2.15 6.02
C LEU A 10 -18.22 2.98 6.98
N VAL A 11 -17.76 4.20 7.32
CA VAL A 11 -18.43 5.07 8.30
C VAL A 11 -19.93 5.26 8.00
N ASN A 12 -20.31 5.34 6.71
CA ASN A 12 -21.69 5.55 6.27
C ASN A 12 -22.17 4.53 5.22
N ASP A 13 -21.42 3.44 4.97
CA ASP A 13 -21.75 2.51 3.88
C ASP A 13 -21.23 1.09 4.14
N THR A 14 -21.69 0.12 3.39
CA THR A 14 -21.13 -1.24 3.35
C THR A 14 -20.77 -1.59 1.92
N CYS A 15 -19.50 -1.90 1.67
CA CYS A 15 -19.05 -2.26 0.35
C CYS A 15 -18.65 -3.73 0.27
N LEU A 16 -19.02 -4.40 -0.83
CA LEU A 16 -18.54 -5.75 -1.13
C LEU A 16 -17.18 -5.66 -1.82
N CYS A 17 -16.18 -6.27 -1.20
CA CYS A 17 -14.82 -6.30 -1.72
C CYS A 17 -14.43 -7.72 -2.06
N LYS A 18 -13.73 -7.87 -3.19
CA LYS A 18 -12.95 -9.07 -3.48
C LYS A 18 -11.61 -8.96 -2.76
N VAL A 19 -11.27 -9.98 -1.98
CA VAL A 19 -9.97 -10.12 -1.34
C VAL A 19 -9.04 -10.83 -2.30
N VAL A 20 -7.89 -10.24 -2.55
CA VAL A 20 -6.79 -10.85 -3.29
C VAL A 20 -5.75 -11.25 -2.26
N PRO A 21 -5.63 -12.56 -1.95
CA PRO A 21 -4.69 -13.02 -0.94
C PRO A 21 -3.26 -12.76 -1.40
N ILE A 22 -2.49 -12.12 -0.52
CA ILE A 22 -1.07 -11.84 -0.68
C ILE A 22 -0.29 -12.70 0.31
N ASP A 23 0.93 -13.11 -0.05
CA ASP A 23 1.77 -13.87 0.86
C ASP A 23 2.10 -13.03 2.11
N SER A 24 1.98 -13.64 3.29
CA SER A 24 2.24 -12.98 4.58
C SER A 24 3.74 -12.90 4.88
N ASP A 25 4.47 -12.11 4.10
CA ASP A 25 5.90 -11.87 4.24
C ASP A 25 6.25 -10.38 4.37
N GLY A 26 7.55 -10.07 4.44
CA GLY A 26 8.06 -8.69 4.53
C GLY A 26 7.73 -7.80 3.33
N SER A 27 7.23 -8.36 2.23
CA SER A 27 6.83 -7.66 1.01
C SER A 27 5.34 -7.46 0.85
N CYS A 28 4.50 -7.95 1.77
CA CYS A 28 3.04 -7.92 1.63
C CYS A 28 2.46 -6.54 1.28
N LEU A 29 2.96 -5.43 1.87
CA LEU A 29 2.54 -4.08 1.49
C LEU A 29 2.83 -3.79 0.01
N PHE A 30 4.08 -3.98 -0.42
CA PHE A 30 4.51 -3.67 -1.79
C PHE A 30 3.87 -4.62 -2.82
N SER A 31 3.64 -5.87 -2.44
CA SER A 31 2.92 -6.85 -3.26
C SER A 31 1.44 -6.48 -3.42
N SER A 32 0.78 -6.05 -2.35
CA SER A 32 -0.58 -5.52 -2.40
C SER A 32 -0.68 -4.33 -3.36
N ILE A 33 0.24 -3.38 -3.23
CA ILE A 33 0.27 -2.18 -4.07
C ILE A 33 0.61 -2.51 -5.52
N SER A 34 1.58 -3.39 -5.75
CA SER A 34 1.89 -3.88 -7.10
C SER A 34 0.67 -4.52 -7.75
N TYR A 35 -0.11 -5.30 -6.98
CA TYR A 35 -1.32 -5.90 -7.50
C TYR A 35 -2.36 -4.84 -7.88
N LEU A 36 -2.61 -3.86 -7.02
CA LEU A 36 -3.55 -2.77 -7.28
C LEU A 36 -3.14 -1.94 -8.51
N LEU A 37 -1.88 -1.52 -8.57
CA LEU A 37 -1.38 -0.65 -9.64
C LEU A 37 -1.15 -1.37 -10.98
N CYS A 38 -0.74 -2.65 -10.95
CA CYS A 38 -0.23 -3.35 -12.13
C CYS A 38 -0.95 -4.68 -12.43
N GLY A 39 -1.95 -5.07 -11.62
CA GLY A 39 -2.65 -6.34 -11.74
C GLY A 39 -1.81 -7.58 -11.42
N ASN A 40 -0.60 -7.42 -10.83
CA ASN A 40 0.31 -8.51 -10.53
C ASN A 40 1.22 -8.22 -9.33
N VAL A 41 1.69 -9.25 -8.64
CA VAL A 41 2.64 -9.12 -7.51
C VAL A 41 4.12 -9.14 -7.92
N GLN A 42 4.43 -9.49 -9.18
CA GLN A 42 5.81 -9.63 -9.67
C GLN A 42 6.55 -8.29 -9.75
N SER A 43 5.81 -7.19 -9.76
CA SER A 43 6.35 -5.83 -9.77
C SER A 43 6.57 -5.25 -8.36
N SER A 44 6.38 -6.05 -7.30
CA SER A 44 6.50 -5.62 -5.90
C SER A 44 7.86 -5.01 -5.57
N PHE A 45 8.95 -5.56 -6.11
CA PHE A 45 10.29 -5.00 -5.91
C PHE A 45 10.45 -3.62 -6.56
N VAL A 46 9.84 -3.41 -7.74
CA VAL A 46 9.87 -2.12 -8.43
C VAL A 46 9.12 -1.07 -7.61
N VAL A 47 7.94 -1.43 -7.09
CA VAL A 47 7.17 -0.58 -6.17
C VAL A 47 7.97 -0.27 -4.91
N ARG A 48 8.58 -1.29 -4.27
CA ARG A 48 9.44 -1.14 -3.09
C ARG A 48 10.57 -0.15 -3.35
N GLN A 49 11.28 -0.30 -4.47
CA GLN A 49 12.38 0.58 -4.84
C GLN A 49 11.91 2.03 -4.99
N ALA A 50 10.79 2.25 -5.69
CA ALA A 50 10.23 3.59 -5.90
C ALA A 50 9.84 4.28 -4.58
N VAL A 51 9.21 3.54 -3.66
CA VAL A 51 8.84 4.04 -2.33
C VAL A 51 10.08 4.38 -1.50
N VAL A 52 11.07 3.50 -1.48
CA VAL A 52 12.33 3.72 -0.75
C VAL A 52 13.06 4.96 -1.29
N ASP A 53 13.13 5.12 -2.61
CA ASP A 53 13.78 6.28 -3.23
C ASP A 53 13.00 7.58 -2.96
N TYR A 54 11.66 7.53 -2.91
CA TYR A 54 10.83 8.66 -2.50
C TYR A 54 11.13 9.09 -1.06
N ILE A 55 11.20 8.15 -0.12
CA ILE A 55 11.53 8.43 1.28
C ILE A 55 12.93 9.03 1.41
N ILE A 56 13.92 8.49 0.71
CA ILE A 56 15.29 9.00 0.72
C ILE A 56 15.35 10.42 0.17
N SER A 57 14.62 10.70 -0.91
CA SER A 57 14.55 12.04 -1.50
C SER A 57 13.88 13.05 -0.55
N ASN A 58 13.05 12.57 0.37
CA ASN A 58 12.34 13.35 1.38
C ASN A 58 12.85 13.08 2.81
N TRP A 59 14.10 12.63 2.95
CA TRP A 59 14.62 12.08 4.21
C TRP A 59 14.46 13.00 5.42
N GLY A 60 14.61 14.31 5.23
CA GLY A 60 14.47 15.30 6.31
C GLY A 60 13.12 15.22 7.03
N ARG A 61 12.05 14.90 6.29
CA ARG A 61 10.69 14.70 6.81
C ARG A 61 10.47 13.28 7.32
N PHE A 62 10.93 12.27 6.58
CA PHE A 62 10.63 10.87 6.90
C PHE A 62 11.47 10.24 8.01
N LYS A 63 12.70 10.73 8.26
CA LYS A 63 13.65 10.09 9.20
C LYS A 63 13.08 9.81 10.60
N VAL A 64 12.11 10.60 11.06
CA VAL A 64 11.50 10.45 12.39
C VAL A 64 10.39 9.41 12.43
N PHE A 65 9.89 8.99 11.27
CA PHE A 65 8.83 8.00 11.10
C PHE A 65 9.38 6.62 10.71
N THR A 66 10.56 6.57 10.09
CA THR A 66 11.21 5.30 9.74
C THR A 66 11.71 4.59 10.99
N HIS A 67 11.44 3.30 11.14
CA HIS A 67 11.95 2.49 12.25
C HIS A 67 12.37 1.08 11.82
N ASP A 68 13.35 0.52 12.52
CA ASP A 68 13.76 -0.86 12.38
C ASP A 68 12.88 -1.81 13.22
N HIS A 69 13.17 -3.11 13.17
CA HIS A 69 12.44 -4.14 13.90
C HIS A 69 12.53 -4.01 15.44
N GLN A 70 13.44 -3.19 15.96
CA GLN A 70 13.57 -2.87 17.38
C GLN A 70 12.81 -1.59 17.75
N GLY A 71 12.16 -0.93 16.78
CA GLY A 71 11.48 0.35 16.95
C GLY A 71 12.45 1.54 16.96
N ASN A 72 13.72 1.35 16.61
CA ASN A 72 14.68 2.44 16.54
C ASN A 72 14.62 3.12 15.19
N ASN A 73 14.73 4.45 15.18
CA ASN A 73 14.81 5.17 13.92
C ASN A 73 16.11 4.85 13.18
N TYR A 74 16.01 4.70 11.86
CA TYR A 74 17.21 4.47 11.05
C TYR A 74 18.15 5.70 11.14
N PRO A 75 19.45 5.50 11.41
CA PRO A 75 20.38 6.60 11.67
C PRO A 75 20.73 7.40 10.42
N SER A 76 20.51 6.84 9.23
CA SER A 76 20.72 7.53 7.96
C SER A 76 19.90 6.91 6.83
N HIS A 77 19.66 7.71 5.79
CA HIS A 77 19.03 7.26 4.54
C HIS A 77 19.77 6.07 3.89
N LYS A 78 21.10 5.96 4.05
CA LYS A 78 21.88 4.83 3.51
C LYS A 78 21.55 3.53 4.23
N VAL A 79 21.52 3.56 5.56
CA VAL A 79 21.18 2.38 6.39
C VAL A 79 19.73 1.97 6.13
N TYR A 80 18.83 2.95 6.08
CA TYR A 80 17.43 2.74 5.69
C TYR A 80 17.32 2.07 4.31
N LYS A 81 18.01 2.59 3.28
CA LYS A 81 17.99 2.03 1.92
C LYS A 81 18.42 0.56 1.92
N THR A 82 19.56 0.26 2.54
CA THR A 82 20.09 -1.11 2.59
C THR A 82 19.12 -2.06 3.29
N ALA A 83 18.50 -1.63 4.39
CA ALA A 83 17.54 -2.44 5.11
C ALA A 83 16.24 -2.64 4.33
N MET A 84 15.65 -1.57 3.78
CA MET A 84 14.34 -1.62 3.14
C MET A 84 14.35 -2.22 1.74
N LEU A 85 15.49 -2.31 1.07
CA LEU A 85 15.60 -3.05 -0.20
C LEU A 85 15.72 -4.57 -0.01
N ASN A 86 15.88 -5.05 1.22
CA ASN A 86 15.72 -6.47 1.51
C ASN A 86 14.23 -6.83 1.51
N THR A 87 13.83 -7.80 0.67
CA THR A 87 12.44 -8.22 0.49
C THR A 87 11.79 -8.81 1.74
N MET A 88 12.59 -9.22 2.73
CA MET A 88 12.10 -9.74 4.01
C MET A 88 11.90 -8.64 5.06
N THR A 89 12.30 -7.41 4.78
CA THR A 89 12.10 -6.28 5.71
C THR A 89 10.67 -5.77 5.58
N TYR A 90 9.93 -5.85 6.69
CA TYR A 90 8.59 -5.31 6.83
C TYR A 90 8.57 -3.79 6.67
N SER A 91 7.55 -3.31 5.97
CA SER A 91 7.20 -1.90 5.91
C SER A 91 6.58 -1.42 7.22
N SER A 92 6.65 -0.11 7.39
CA SER A 92 6.10 0.60 8.54
C SER A 92 5.21 1.78 8.12
N ALA A 93 4.83 2.62 9.08
CA ALA A 93 4.05 3.83 8.84
C ALA A 93 4.72 4.79 7.82
N SER A 94 6.05 4.86 7.77
CA SER A 94 6.75 5.71 6.79
C SER A 94 6.51 5.26 5.35
N GLU A 95 6.55 3.96 5.10
CA GLU A 95 6.32 3.40 3.77
C GLU A 95 4.85 3.55 3.36
N LEU A 96 3.91 3.36 4.28
CA LEU A 96 2.49 3.60 4.03
C LEU A 96 2.23 5.05 3.60
N GLN A 97 2.74 6.02 4.37
CA GLN A 97 2.62 7.44 4.04
C GLN A 97 3.30 7.79 2.71
N ALA A 98 4.47 7.20 2.44
CA ALA A 98 5.16 7.43 1.18
C ALA A 98 4.39 6.84 -0.01
N VAL A 99 3.78 5.67 0.13
CA VAL A 99 2.94 5.09 -0.93
C VAL A 99 1.71 5.96 -1.17
N SER A 100 1.04 6.44 -0.11
CA SER A 100 -0.13 7.31 -0.25
C SER A 100 0.20 8.59 -1.01
N GLU A 101 1.36 9.19 -0.74
CA GLU A 101 1.81 10.41 -1.42
C GLU A 101 2.33 10.16 -2.83
N LEU A 102 3.08 9.06 -3.05
CA LEU A 102 3.74 8.77 -4.32
C LEU A 102 2.74 8.37 -5.41
N TYR A 103 1.72 7.60 -5.04
CA TYR A 103 0.74 7.05 -5.99
C TYR A 103 -0.65 7.68 -5.85
N SER A 104 -0.79 8.68 -4.97
CA SER A 104 -2.10 9.21 -4.57
C SER A 104 -3.03 8.06 -4.16
N CYS A 105 -2.58 7.21 -3.24
CA CYS A 105 -3.34 6.04 -2.80
C CYS A 105 -4.03 6.25 -1.45
N HIS A 106 -5.27 5.80 -1.30
CA HIS A 106 -6.09 5.98 -0.11
C HIS A 106 -6.12 4.75 0.82
N PHE A 107 -5.29 4.74 1.86
CA PHE A 107 -5.21 3.61 2.78
C PHE A 107 -6.29 3.65 3.86
N GLN A 108 -7.04 2.55 3.97
CA GLN A 108 -7.96 2.31 5.08
C GLN A 108 -7.54 1.05 5.82
N ASN A 109 -7.11 1.23 7.06
CA ASN A 109 -6.82 0.11 7.94
C ASN A 109 -8.13 -0.38 8.55
N PHE A 110 -8.43 -1.68 8.45
CA PHE A 110 -9.62 -2.25 9.09
C PHE A 110 -9.20 -3.28 10.14
N TYR A 111 -9.63 -3.07 11.38
CA TYR A 111 -9.45 -4.01 12.47
C TYR A 111 -10.78 -4.68 12.79
N ASN A 112 -10.84 -6.02 12.75
CA ASN A 112 -12.08 -6.80 12.96
C ASN A 112 -13.27 -6.37 12.08
N GLY A 113 -13.01 -5.95 10.82
CA GLY A 113 -14.05 -5.51 9.89
C GLY A 113 -14.56 -4.08 10.11
N HIS A 114 -13.94 -3.33 11.02
CA HIS A 114 -14.23 -1.92 11.29
C HIS A 114 -13.07 -1.04 10.88
N LEU A 115 -13.35 0.10 10.24
CA LEU A 115 -12.34 1.11 9.92
C LEU A 115 -11.65 1.60 11.20
N PHE A 116 -10.33 1.41 11.27
CA PHE A 116 -9.48 1.76 12.41
C PHE A 116 -8.73 3.08 12.18
N THR A 117 -8.14 3.27 10.99
CA THR A 117 -7.50 4.55 10.61
C THR A 117 -7.58 4.79 9.11
N GLU A 118 -7.61 6.05 8.71
CA GLU A 118 -7.71 6.52 7.32
C GLU A 118 -6.59 7.52 7.03
N PHE A 119 -5.84 7.31 5.94
CA PHE A 119 -4.85 8.28 5.44
C PHE A 119 -5.39 8.88 4.14
N ARG A 120 -5.84 10.15 4.20
CA ARG A 120 -6.50 10.82 3.08
C ARG A 120 -5.51 11.46 2.13
N GLU A 121 -5.47 10.97 0.89
CA GLU A 121 -5.56 11.72 -0.37
C GLU A 121 -5.96 10.72 -1.50
N ASN A 122 -6.71 11.20 -2.50
CA ASN A 122 -7.62 10.48 -3.42
C ASN A 122 -7.23 9.10 -4.05
N PHE A 123 -8.02 8.04 -3.74
CA PHE A 123 -8.29 6.73 -4.43
C PHE A 123 -7.42 5.46 -4.16
N GLU A 124 -8.09 4.30 -4.16
CA GLU A 124 -7.67 2.88 -3.90
C GLU A 124 -7.17 2.48 -2.50
N THR A 125 -7.80 1.42 -1.94
CA THR A 125 -7.70 1.01 -0.53
C THR A 125 -6.96 -0.30 -0.32
N VAL A 126 -5.90 -0.25 0.50
CA VAL A 126 -5.25 -1.43 1.08
C VAL A 126 -5.69 -1.60 2.52
N LYS A 127 -6.12 -2.82 2.88
CA LYS A 127 -6.45 -3.20 4.24
C LYS A 127 -5.23 -3.79 4.93
N ASN A 128 -4.90 -3.24 6.09
CA ASN A 128 -4.02 -3.89 7.06
C ASN A 128 -4.87 -4.85 7.90
N MET A 129 -4.53 -6.12 7.88
CA MET A 129 -5.12 -7.15 8.73
C MET A 129 -4.58 -6.99 10.16
N SER A 130 -5.34 -7.45 11.15
CA SER A 130 -5.09 -7.28 12.59
C SER A 130 -3.74 -7.78 13.14
N ASP A 131 -2.86 -8.33 12.30
CA ASP A 131 -1.53 -8.88 12.59
C ASP A 131 -0.38 -8.13 11.88
N GLY A 132 -0.65 -7.07 11.13
CA GLY A 132 0.37 -6.34 10.36
C GLY A 132 0.58 -6.86 8.93
N HIS A 133 -0.24 -7.82 8.49
CA HIS A 133 -0.27 -8.30 7.11
C HIS A 133 -1.11 -7.38 6.22
N PHE A 134 -0.73 -7.22 4.95
CA PHE A 134 -1.47 -6.44 3.97
C PHE A 134 -1.97 -7.35 2.85
N ASP A 135 -3.27 -7.26 2.59
CA ASP A 135 -3.95 -7.87 1.45
C ASP A 135 -4.50 -6.77 0.53
N ALA A 136 -4.65 -7.08 -0.76
CA ALA A 136 -5.28 -6.18 -1.72
C ALA A 136 -6.81 -6.38 -1.73
N TYR A 137 -7.56 -5.29 -1.63
CA TYR A 137 -9.02 -5.29 -1.66
C TYR A 137 -9.49 -4.53 -2.90
N MET A 138 -10.30 -5.19 -3.73
CA MET A 138 -10.91 -4.58 -4.90
C MET A 138 -12.41 -4.44 -4.70
N PHE A 139 -12.94 -3.23 -4.84
CA PHE A 139 -14.38 -3.01 -4.78
C PHE A 139 -15.09 -3.72 -5.94
N VAL A 140 -16.16 -4.44 -5.62
CA VAL A 140 -17.06 -5.01 -6.63
C VAL A 140 -18.11 -3.94 -6.90
N SER A 141 -18.06 -3.28 -8.06
CA SER A 141 -19.07 -2.30 -8.42
C SER A 141 -20.46 -2.95 -8.43
N SER A 142 -21.37 -2.43 -7.58
CA SER A 142 -22.80 -2.66 -7.77
C SER A 142 -23.18 -2.01 -9.11
N HIS A 143 -23.83 -2.77 -9.97
CA HIS A 143 -24.16 -2.34 -11.33
C HIS A 143 -24.86 -0.98 -11.39
N ASN A 144 -24.52 -0.25 -12.47
CA ASN A 144 -25.14 0.96 -13.02
C ASN A 144 -24.83 2.28 -12.31
N GLU A 145 -23.66 2.85 -12.61
CA GLU A 145 -23.53 4.08 -13.40
C GLU A 145 -22.05 4.26 -13.74
N GLU A 146 -21.76 4.28 -15.05
CA GLU A 146 -20.54 4.76 -15.70
C GLU A 146 -19.23 4.66 -14.90
N CYS A 147 -18.63 3.47 -14.90
CA CYS A 147 -17.17 3.36 -14.79
C CYS A 147 -16.55 3.97 -16.07
N GLU A 148 -16.49 5.30 -16.14
CA GLU A 148 -15.38 5.95 -16.81
C GLU A 148 -14.13 5.62 -16.00
N ILE A 149 -13.54 4.46 -16.31
CA ILE A 149 -12.18 4.14 -15.94
C ILE A 149 -11.34 5.21 -16.62
N PHE A 150 -10.98 6.25 -15.87
CA PHE A 150 -10.04 7.26 -16.30
C PHE A 150 -8.69 6.57 -16.53
N GLU A 151 -8.42 6.23 -17.80
CA GLU A 151 -7.08 5.98 -18.33
C GLU A 151 -6.15 7.22 -18.22
N SER A 152 -6.61 8.34 -17.65
CA SER A 152 -5.77 9.52 -17.47
C SER A 152 -5.22 9.58 -16.06
N ASN A 153 -3.96 9.17 -15.88
CA ASN A 153 -2.90 9.96 -15.23
C ASN A 153 -1.61 9.17 -14.95
N ILE A 154 -1.53 7.88 -15.31
CA ILE A 154 -0.23 7.18 -15.28
C ILE A 154 0.57 7.55 -16.55
N LYS A 155 1.11 8.78 -16.57
CA LYS A 155 2.25 9.10 -17.44
C LYS A 155 3.48 8.45 -16.83
N VAL A 156 3.79 7.22 -17.24
CA VAL A 156 5.16 6.69 -17.12
C VAL A 156 6.03 7.52 -18.08
N VAL A 157 6.61 8.60 -17.55
CA VAL A 157 7.68 9.34 -18.23
C VAL A 157 8.90 8.42 -18.26
N ARG A 158 9.08 7.69 -19.36
CA ARG A 158 10.39 7.15 -19.73
C ARG A 158 11.21 8.31 -20.26
N ASN A 159 12.17 8.79 -19.48
CA ASN A 159 13.22 9.64 -20.01
C ASN A 159 14.46 8.79 -20.35
N SER A 160 14.70 8.75 -21.66
CA SER A 160 15.92 8.38 -22.42
C SER A 160 16.49 6.99 -22.22
#